data_AF-A0A091V9D8-F1
#
_entry.id   AF-A0A091V9D8-F1
#
_cell.length_a   1.000
_cell.length_b   1.000
_cell.length_c   1.000
_cell.angle_alpha   90.00
_cell.angle_beta   90.00
_cell.angle_gamma   90.00
#
_symmetry.space_group_name_H-M   'P 1'
#
loop_
_entity.id
_entity.type
_entity.pdbx_description
1 polymer ?
#
loop_
_entity_poly.entity_id
_entity_poly.type
_entity_poly.pdbx_seq_one_letter_code
_entity_poly.pdbx_strand_id
1 'polypeptide(L)'
;VSWRSLAATFVLCGGLLAGMKKVKRWKEEELEKERNRGIGKPLLGGPFSLVSHEGQPKTSKDYIGQWVLIYFGFTHCPDICPDELEKMIEVVDEIDRIPSLPNLTPLFITIDPERDDEEAIARYVKEFSPKLIGLTGTKAQIDQVAKAYRVYYSEGPKDEDNDYIV
;
A
#
# COMPACT_ATOMS: atom_id res chain seq x y z
N VAL A 1 51.41 -35.76 -7.22
CA VAL A 1 50.36 -35.11 -8.05
C VAL A 1 51.05 -34.36 -9.18
N SER A 2 50.69 -34.62 -10.45
CA SER A 2 51.29 -33.89 -11.58
C SER A 2 50.55 -32.58 -11.83
N TRP A 3 51.26 -31.54 -12.30
CA TRP A 3 50.67 -30.26 -12.68
C TRP A 3 49.55 -30.41 -13.72
N ARG A 4 49.69 -31.40 -14.60
CA ARG A 4 48.70 -31.74 -15.63
C ARG A 4 47.40 -32.26 -15.02
N SER A 5 47.51 -33.09 -13.97
CA SER A 5 46.35 -33.63 -13.25
C SER A 5 45.61 -32.53 -12.47
N LEU A 6 46.34 -31.59 -11.86
CA LEU A 6 45.74 -30.43 -11.19
C LEU A 6 44.97 -29.53 -12.17
N ALA A 7 45.59 -29.20 -13.31
CA ALA A 7 44.95 -28.39 -14.35
C ALA A 7 43.66 -29.03 -14.87
N ALA A 8 43.65 -30.34 -15.11
CA ALA A 8 42.47 -31.07 -15.57
C ALA A 8 41.32 -31.01 -14.55
N THR A 9 41.62 -31.17 -13.25
CA THR A 9 40.60 -31.09 -12.18
C THR A 9 40.00 -29.69 -12.07
N PHE A 10 40.81 -28.63 -12.18
CA PHE A 10 40.31 -27.25 -12.15
C PHE A 10 39.38 -26.94 -13.33
N VAL A 11 39.68 -27.42 -14.53
CA VAL A 11 38.82 -27.25 -15.71
C VAL A 11 37.48 -27.96 -15.52
N LEU A 12 37.50 -29.20 -15.03
CA LEU A 12 36.28 -29.98 -14.78
C LEU A 12 35.41 -29.34 -13.68
N CYS A 13 36.01 -28.97 -12.54
CA CYS A 13 35.29 -28.31 -11.45
C CYS A 13 34.76 -26.94 -11.87
N GLY A 14 35.53 -26.14 -12.60
CA GLY A 14 35.11 -24.84 -13.11
C GLY A 14 33.94 -24.95 -14.10
N GLY A 15 33.98 -25.92 -15.01
CA GLY A 15 32.89 -26.20 -15.94
C GLY A 15 31.61 -26.66 -15.22
N LEU A 16 31.75 -27.52 -14.21
CA LEU A 16 30.63 -27.99 -13.40
C LEU A 16 30.00 -26.86 -12.58
N LEU A 17 30.80 -26.00 -11.95
CA LEU A 17 30.31 -24.82 -11.22
C LEU A 17 29.61 -23.81 -12.14
N ALA A 18 30.18 -23.55 -13.32
CA ALA A 18 29.55 -22.67 -14.31
C ALA A 18 28.21 -23.24 -14.80
N GLY A 19 28.15 -24.55 -15.04
CA GLY A 19 26.91 -25.27 -15.38
C GLY A 19 25.86 -25.15 -14.28
N MET A 20 26.23 -25.43 -13.02
CA MET A 20 25.34 -25.31 -11.87
C MET A 20 24.83 -23.87 -11.67
N LYS A 21 25.69 -22.85 -11.82
CA LYS A 21 25.29 -21.44 -11.73
C LYS A 21 24.30 -21.05 -12.83
N LYS A 22 24.50 -21.57 -14.04
CA LYS A 22 23.59 -21.35 -15.17
C LYS A 22 22.21 -21.96 -14.92
N VAL A 23 22.16 -23.21 -14.44
CA VAL A 23 20.92 -23.89 -14.09
C VAL A 23 20.19 -23.17 -12.95
N LYS A 24 20.92 -22.76 -11.90
CA LYS A 24 20.36 -22.00 -10.79
C LYS A 24 19.71 -20.70 -11.28
N ARG A 25 20.40 -19.93 -12.12
CA ARG A 25 19.88 -18.67 -12.67
C ARG A 25 18.63 -18.90 -13.53
N TRP A 26 18.62 -19.92 -14.38
CA TRP A 26 17.43 -20.28 -15.16
C TRP A 26 16.23 -20.61 -14.28
N LYS A 27 16.46 -21.38 -13.21
CA LYS A 27 15.41 -21.73 -12.25
C LYS A 27 14.88 -20.52 -11.48
N GLU A 28 15.78 -19.59 -11.10
CA GLU A 28 15.40 -18.33 -10.46
C GLU A 28 14.57 -17.44 -11.40
N GLU A 29 14.96 -17.32 -12.66
CA GLU A 29 14.21 -16.59 -13.69
C GLU A 29 12.83 -17.20 -13.96
N GLU A 30 12.72 -18.53 -13.98
CA GLU A 30 11.44 -19.24 -14.13
C GLU A 30 10.52 -19.03 -12.92
N LEU A 31 11.05 -19.19 -11.70
CA LEU A 31 10.32 -18.91 -10.45
C LEU A 31 9.84 -17.46 -10.39
N GLU A 32 10.68 -16.51 -10.82
CA GLU A 32 10.28 -15.10 -10.88
C GLU A 32 9.16 -14.86 -11.90
N LYS A 33 9.22 -15.50 -13.07
CA LYS A 33 8.14 -15.44 -14.07
C LYS A 33 6.84 -16.06 -13.55
N GLU A 34 6.92 -17.17 -12.83
CA GLU A 34 5.74 -17.81 -12.22
C GLU A 34 5.16 -16.95 -11.10
N ARG A 35 6.00 -16.39 -10.22
CA ARG A 35 5.58 -15.44 -9.17
C ARG A 35 4.92 -14.20 -9.77
N ASN A 36 5.42 -13.72 -10.90
CA ASN A 36 4.89 -12.56 -11.61
C ASN A 36 3.75 -12.92 -12.59
N ARG A 37 3.34 -14.19 -12.66
CA ARG A 37 2.22 -14.64 -13.50
C ARG A 37 0.90 -14.23 -12.82
N GLY A 38 0.41 -13.04 -13.16
CA GLY A 38 -0.88 -12.54 -12.64
C GLY A 38 -2.07 -13.39 -13.10
N ILE A 39 -3.00 -13.67 -12.18
CA ILE A 39 -4.24 -14.45 -12.40
C ILE A 39 -5.34 -13.56 -13.04
N GLY A 40 -4.96 -12.71 -14.00
CA GLY A 40 -5.81 -11.64 -14.54
C GLY A 40 -5.66 -10.32 -13.76
N LYS A 41 -6.20 -9.22 -14.32
CA LYS A 41 -6.22 -7.92 -13.64
C LYS A 41 -7.49 -7.82 -12.80
N PRO A 42 -7.42 -7.82 -11.46
CA PRO A 42 -8.58 -7.47 -10.66
C PRO A 42 -9.02 -6.05 -11.04
N LEU A 43 -10.32 -5.84 -11.23
CA LEU A 43 -10.91 -4.50 -11.39
C LEU A 43 -10.98 -3.81 -10.01
N LEU A 44 -9.84 -3.69 -9.35
CA LEU A 44 -9.67 -2.97 -8.10
C LEU A 44 -9.22 -1.55 -8.40
N GLY A 45 -9.91 -0.59 -7.77
CA GLY A 45 -9.69 0.83 -7.98
C GLY A 45 -10.64 1.41 -9.03
N GLY A 46 -10.74 2.73 -9.01
CA GLY A 46 -11.60 3.50 -9.89
C GLY A 46 -11.44 4.99 -9.63
N PRO A 47 -12.05 5.85 -10.46
CA PRO A 47 -11.98 7.28 -10.23
C PRO A 47 -12.68 7.64 -8.92
N PHE A 48 -12.02 8.48 -8.13
CA PHE A 48 -12.62 9.14 -6.99
C PHE A 48 -12.44 10.65 -7.11
N SER A 49 -13.33 11.39 -6.46
CA SER A 49 -13.27 12.84 -6.31
C SER A 49 -13.70 13.15 -4.88
N LEU A 50 -12.74 13.50 -4.05
CA LEU A 50 -12.86 13.73 -2.61
C LEU A 50 -12.31 15.12 -2.26
N VAL A 51 -12.35 15.48 -0.98
CA VAL A 51 -11.79 16.71 -0.43
C VAL A 51 -10.69 16.32 0.54
N SER A 52 -9.53 16.96 0.45
CA SER A 52 -8.46 16.76 1.42
C SER A 52 -8.75 17.50 2.72
N HIS A 53 -8.08 17.08 3.78
CA HIS A 53 -8.03 17.76 5.07
C HIS A 53 -7.46 19.20 5.05
N GLU A 54 -7.06 19.70 3.87
CA GLU A 54 -6.63 21.08 3.62
C GLU A 54 -7.68 21.87 2.81
N GLY A 55 -8.88 21.30 2.64
CA GLY A 55 -9.99 21.88 1.89
C GLY A 55 -9.84 21.84 0.38
N GLN A 56 -8.84 21.10 -0.13
CA GLN A 56 -8.57 21.03 -1.57
C GLN A 56 -9.30 19.85 -2.21
N PRO A 57 -9.98 20.05 -3.36
CA PRO A 57 -10.51 18.92 -4.11
C PRO A 57 -9.36 18.02 -4.61
N LYS A 58 -9.47 16.73 -4.37
CA LYS A 58 -8.51 15.70 -4.80
C LYS A 58 -9.21 14.61 -5.58
N THR A 59 -8.57 14.19 -6.66
CA THR A 59 -9.05 13.14 -7.55
C THR A 59 -8.03 12.03 -7.67
N SER A 60 -8.47 10.87 -8.13
CA SER A 60 -7.54 9.76 -8.41
C SER A 60 -6.46 10.12 -9.44
N LYS A 61 -6.68 11.15 -10.27
CA LYS A 61 -5.73 11.59 -11.30
C LYS A 61 -4.52 12.31 -10.71
N ASP A 62 -4.70 12.97 -9.57
CA ASP A 62 -3.65 13.76 -8.91
C ASP A 62 -2.52 12.87 -8.38
N TYR A 63 -2.79 11.57 -8.23
CA TYR A 63 -1.85 10.58 -7.70
C TYR A 63 -1.30 9.62 -8.76
N ILE A 64 -1.59 9.84 -10.05
CA ILE A 64 -1.08 9.00 -11.14
C ILE A 64 0.43 9.20 -11.27
N GLY A 65 1.17 8.09 -11.33
CA GLY A 65 2.64 8.10 -11.49
C GLY A 65 3.40 8.20 -10.16
N GLN A 66 2.68 8.28 -9.04
CA GLN A 66 3.24 8.22 -7.70
C GLN A 66 2.99 6.84 -7.10
N TRP A 67 3.82 6.44 -6.13
CA TRP A 67 3.50 5.31 -5.29
C TRP A 67 2.54 5.79 -4.21
N VAL A 68 1.41 5.10 -4.08
CA VAL A 68 0.32 5.52 -3.20
C VAL A 68 -0.06 4.34 -2.32
N LEU A 69 -0.10 4.57 -1.01
CA LEU A 69 -0.57 3.60 -0.04
C LEU A 69 -1.89 4.11 0.53
N ILE A 70 -3.00 3.46 0.14
CA ILE A 70 -4.36 3.85 0.53
C ILE A 70 -4.80 3.00 1.71
N TYR A 71 -5.29 3.65 2.75
CA TYR A 71 -5.97 3.03 3.87
C TYR A 71 -7.37 3.61 4.03
N PHE A 72 -8.34 2.72 4.22
CA PHE A 72 -9.73 3.06 4.48
C PHE A 72 -10.00 2.85 5.97
N GLY A 73 -10.49 3.88 6.66
CA GLY A 73 -10.75 3.83 8.10
C GLY A 73 -11.64 4.99 8.54
N PHE A 74 -11.72 5.25 9.83
CA PHE A 74 -12.49 6.37 10.39
C PHE A 74 -11.84 6.86 11.68
N THR A 75 -12.06 8.11 12.05
CA THR A 75 -11.31 8.74 13.16
C THR A 75 -11.67 8.19 14.53
N HIS A 76 -12.89 7.67 14.70
CA HIS A 76 -13.42 7.13 15.96
C HIS A 76 -13.11 5.64 16.18
N CYS A 77 -12.22 5.08 15.37
CA CYS A 77 -11.84 3.67 15.44
C CYS A 77 -10.96 3.42 16.68
N PRO A 78 -11.42 2.63 17.66
CA PRO A 78 -10.84 2.63 19.00
C PRO A 78 -9.43 2.04 19.09
N ASP A 79 -9.12 1.04 18.26
CA ASP A 79 -7.87 0.27 18.39
C ASP A 79 -7.11 0.09 17.07
N ILE A 80 -7.76 -0.47 16.03
CA ILE A 80 -7.05 -0.95 14.83
C ILE A 80 -6.52 0.18 13.96
N CYS A 81 -7.26 1.28 13.82
CA CYS A 81 -6.90 2.32 12.87
C CYS A 81 -5.65 3.12 13.30
N PRO A 82 -5.51 3.53 14.58
CA PRO A 82 -4.26 4.10 15.06
C PRO A 82 -3.05 3.16 14.84
N ASP A 83 -3.17 1.89 15.22
CA ASP A 83 -2.10 0.89 15.07
C ASP A 83 -1.65 0.71 13.61
N GLU A 84 -2.60 0.65 12.67
CA GLU A 84 -2.28 0.48 11.25
C GLU A 84 -1.73 1.76 10.61
N LEU A 85 -2.16 2.94 11.08
CA LEU A 85 -1.59 4.22 10.62
C LEU A 85 -0.16 4.40 11.11
N GLU A 86 0.15 4.06 12.36
CA GLU A 86 1.54 4.08 12.85
C GLU A 86 2.46 3.20 11.99
N LYS A 87 2.06 1.95 11.76
CA LYS A 87 2.81 1.02 10.87
C LYS A 87 2.94 1.57 9.45
N MET A 88 1.88 2.18 8.91
CA MET A 88 1.92 2.81 7.59
C MET A 88 3.01 3.89 7.53
N ILE A 89 3.07 4.77 8.53
CA ILE A 89 4.06 5.84 8.57
C ILE A 89 5.47 5.29 8.72
N GLU A 90 5.68 4.26 9.55
CA GLU A 90 6.97 3.58 9.66
C GLU A 90 7.44 3.05 8.29
N VAL A 91 6.56 2.39 7.53
CA VAL A 91 6.88 1.88 6.20
C VAL A 91 7.20 3.01 5.21
N VAL A 92 6.46 4.12 5.25
CA VAL A 92 6.73 5.30 4.42
C VAL A 92 8.13 5.86 4.73
N ASP A 93 8.47 6.01 5.99
CA ASP A 93 9.77 6.53 6.41
C ASP A 93 10.92 5.56 6.11
N GLU A 94 10.69 4.25 6.16
CA GLU A 94 11.68 3.26 5.72
C GLU A 94 11.93 3.33 4.21
N ILE A 95 10.88 3.47 3.40
CA ILE A 95 11.01 3.60 1.94
C ILE A 95 11.73 4.90 1.57
N ASP A 96 11.42 6.01 2.24
CA ASP A 96 12.07 7.30 1.98
C ASP A 96 13.58 7.29 2.30
N ARG A 97 14.04 6.38 3.19
CA ARG A 97 15.47 6.19 3.46
C ARG A 97 16.21 5.44 2.36
N ILE A 98 15.50 4.83 1.40
CA ILE A 98 16.07 4.04 0.30
C ILE A 98 16.16 4.94 -0.96
N PRO A 99 17.35 5.48 -1.33
CA PRO A 99 17.44 6.50 -2.38
C PRO A 99 17.07 6.02 -3.78
N SER A 100 17.01 4.70 -4.00
CA SER A 100 16.64 4.12 -5.29
C SER A 100 15.13 3.95 -5.48
N LEU A 101 14.33 4.16 -4.43
CA LEU A 101 12.87 4.01 -4.49
C LEU A 101 12.18 5.37 -4.68
N PRO A 102 11.04 5.42 -5.39
CA PRO A 102 10.19 6.60 -5.41
C PRO A 102 9.58 6.86 -4.03
N ASN A 103 9.24 8.11 -3.75
CA ASN A 103 8.50 8.49 -2.54
C ASN A 103 7.14 7.78 -2.50
N LEU A 104 6.78 7.29 -1.30
CA LEU A 104 5.48 6.68 -1.04
C LEU A 104 4.53 7.72 -0.43
N THR A 105 3.39 7.97 -1.07
CA THR A 105 2.35 8.88 -0.57
C THR A 105 1.30 8.11 0.23
N PRO A 106 1.22 8.27 1.56
CA PRO A 106 0.16 7.67 2.36
C PRO A 106 -1.14 8.48 2.25
N LEU A 107 -2.24 7.78 1.94
CA LEU A 107 -3.60 8.33 1.87
C LEU A 107 -4.50 7.63 2.88
N PHE A 108 -5.15 8.42 3.73
CA PHE A 108 -6.25 8.01 4.59
C PHE A 108 -7.57 8.43 3.95
N ILE A 109 -8.47 7.49 3.66
CA ILE A 109 -9.81 7.77 3.16
C ILE A 109 -10.82 7.38 4.23
N THR A 110 -11.63 8.33 4.69
CA THR A 110 -12.68 7.99 5.65
C THR A 110 -13.78 7.12 5.03
N ILE A 111 -14.30 6.17 5.81
CA ILE A 111 -15.52 5.42 5.51
C ILE A 111 -16.73 5.92 6.33
N ASP A 112 -16.54 6.93 7.17
CA ASP A 112 -17.56 7.53 8.03
C ASP A 112 -17.66 9.06 7.84
N PRO A 113 -18.22 9.50 6.71
CA PRO A 113 -18.31 10.93 6.40
C PRO A 113 -19.33 11.70 7.26
N GLU A 114 -20.13 11.02 8.09
CA GLU A 114 -21.07 11.70 8.98
C GLU A 114 -20.38 12.23 10.24
N ARG A 115 -19.37 11.52 10.74
CA ARG A 115 -18.56 11.95 11.90
C ARG A 115 -17.21 12.56 11.50
N ASP A 116 -16.67 12.15 10.35
CA ASP A 116 -15.35 12.57 9.88
C ASP A 116 -15.43 13.75 8.90
N ASP A 117 -15.70 14.94 9.43
CA ASP A 117 -15.57 16.19 8.67
C ASP A 117 -14.10 16.54 8.37
N GLU A 118 -13.91 17.59 7.54
CA GLU A 118 -12.58 18.04 7.14
C GLU A 118 -11.68 18.37 8.34
N GLU A 119 -12.25 19.01 9.36
CA GLU A 119 -11.52 19.48 10.53
C GLU A 119 -11.14 18.33 11.48
N ALA A 120 -12.01 17.34 11.64
CA ALA A 120 -11.75 16.11 12.38
C ALA A 120 -10.63 15.31 11.72
N ILE A 121 -10.71 15.13 10.41
CA ILE A 121 -9.66 14.44 9.64
C ILE A 121 -8.34 15.20 9.73
N ALA A 122 -8.35 16.53 9.61
CA ALA A 122 -7.15 17.36 9.71
C ALA A 122 -6.46 17.24 11.07
N ARG A 123 -7.23 17.16 12.16
CA ARG A 123 -6.67 16.88 13.50
C ARG A 123 -6.08 15.48 13.56
N TYR A 124 -6.84 14.49 13.12
CA TYR A 124 -6.45 13.08 13.20
C TYR A 124 -5.17 12.79 12.43
N VAL A 125 -5.08 13.15 11.14
CA VAL A 125 -3.89 12.82 10.33
C VAL A 125 -2.61 13.54 10.81
N LYS A 126 -2.76 14.72 11.42
CA LYS A 126 -1.65 15.51 11.95
C LYS A 126 -1.01 14.88 13.18
N GLU A 127 -1.74 14.04 13.91
CA GLU A 127 -1.20 13.29 15.07
C GLU A 127 -0.20 12.21 14.63
N PHE A 128 -0.36 11.64 13.43
CA PHE A 128 0.51 10.58 12.92
C PHE A 128 1.70 11.12 12.13
N SER A 129 1.46 11.92 11.08
CA SER A 129 2.55 12.41 10.23
C SER A 129 2.11 13.58 9.34
N PRO A 130 2.98 14.60 9.14
CA PRO A 130 2.70 15.66 8.16
C PRO A 130 2.68 15.16 6.70
N LYS A 131 3.13 13.93 6.42
CA LYS A 131 3.06 13.31 5.10
C LYS A 131 1.70 12.64 4.82
N LEU A 132 0.91 12.38 5.87
CA LEU A 132 -0.36 11.68 5.77
C LEU A 132 -1.44 12.60 5.20
N ILE A 133 -2.00 12.21 4.05
CA ILE A 133 -3.07 12.96 3.42
C ILE A 133 -4.41 12.31 3.77
N GLY A 134 -5.19 12.98 4.61
CA GLY A 134 -6.59 12.64 4.87
C GLY A 134 -7.52 13.13 3.76
N LEU A 135 -8.45 12.28 3.35
CA LEU A 135 -9.50 12.54 2.36
C LEU A 135 -10.88 12.22 2.95
N THR A 136 -11.82 13.14 2.79
CA THR A 136 -13.24 13.00 3.14
C THR A 136 -14.14 13.47 2.00
N GLY A 137 -15.45 13.36 2.16
CA GLY A 137 -16.42 13.79 1.16
C GLY A 137 -17.84 13.49 1.59
N THR A 138 -18.79 13.71 0.68
CA THR A 138 -20.18 13.33 0.92
C THR A 138 -20.31 11.81 0.99
N LYS A 139 -21.35 11.31 1.68
CA LYS A 139 -21.69 9.88 1.74
C LYS A 139 -21.71 9.21 0.36
N ALA A 140 -22.27 9.88 -0.66
CA ALA A 140 -22.29 9.36 -2.02
C ALA A 140 -20.90 9.21 -2.65
N GLN A 141 -19.97 10.12 -2.35
CA GLN A 141 -18.58 10.03 -2.82
C GLN A 141 -17.82 8.90 -2.10
N ILE A 142 -18.04 8.75 -0.79
CA ILE A 142 -17.45 7.66 0.01
C ILE A 142 -17.99 6.29 -0.45
N ASP A 143 -19.30 6.16 -0.64
CA ASP A 143 -19.93 4.95 -1.18
C ASP A 143 -19.35 4.57 -2.56
N GLN A 144 -19.11 5.56 -3.41
CA GLN A 144 -18.53 5.35 -4.72
C GLN A 144 -17.09 4.84 -4.65
N VAL A 145 -16.23 5.46 -3.84
CA VAL A 145 -14.82 5.05 -3.72
C VAL A 145 -14.70 3.71 -3.00
N ALA A 146 -15.45 3.48 -1.91
CA ALA A 146 -15.48 2.20 -1.22
C ALA A 146 -15.86 1.06 -2.18
N LYS A 147 -16.89 1.25 -3.00
CA LYS A 147 -17.29 0.27 -4.02
C LYS A 147 -16.23 0.06 -5.09
N ALA A 148 -15.56 1.12 -5.55
CA ALA A 148 -14.49 1.03 -6.56
C ALA A 148 -13.28 0.22 -6.05
N TYR A 149 -12.96 0.37 -4.77
CA TYR A 149 -11.87 -0.37 -4.11
C TYR A 149 -12.32 -1.65 -3.41
N ARG A 150 -13.61 -2.03 -3.55
CA ARG A 150 -14.22 -3.22 -2.94
C ARG A 150 -14.09 -3.27 -1.41
N VAL A 151 -14.11 -2.10 -0.79
CA VAL A 151 -14.14 -1.91 0.66
C VAL A 151 -15.59 -2.05 1.12
N TYR A 152 -15.79 -2.88 2.13
CA TYR A 152 -17.07 -3.04 2.81
C TYR A 152 -17.02 -2.28 4.12
N TYR A 153 -18.08 -1.56 4.42
CA TYR A 153 -18.30 -0.91 5.70
C TYR A 153 -19.79 -0.95 6.02
N SER A 154 -20.16 -0.95 7.30
CA SER A 154 -21.55 -0.98 7.72
C SER A 154 -21.71 -0.23 9.02
N GLU A 155 -22.64 0.70 9.05
CA GLU A 155 -23.07 1.32 10.31
C GLU A 155 -23.75 0.24 11.18
N GLY A 156 -23.26 0.08 12.39
CA GLY A 156 -23.86 -0.74 13.43
C GLY A 156 -25.17 -0.13 13.94
N PRO A 157 -25.94 -0.89 14.75
CA PRO A 157 -27.13 -0.34 15.39
C PRO A 157 -26.73 0.85 16.28
N LYS A 158 -27.51 1.93 16.17
CA LYS A 158 -27.31 3.11 17.02
C LYS A 158 -27.63 2.76 18.47
N ASP A 159 -26.80 3.21 19.40
CA ASP A 159 -27.04 3.06 20.84
C ASP A 159 -28.00 4.14 21.38
N GLU A 160 -28.19 4.17 22.71
CA GLU A 160 -29.09 5.13 23.38
C GLU A 160 -28.62 6.60 23.22
N ASP A 161 -27.33 6.81 22.96
CA ASP A 161 -26.71 8.12 22.72
C ASP A 161 -26.62 8.47 21.22
N ASN A 162 -27.24 7.65 20.37
CA ASN A 162 -27.25 7.78 18.90
C ASN A 162 -25.87 7.54 18.25
N ASP A 163 -24.93 6.92 18.97
CA ASP A 163 -23.60 6.54 18.50
C ASP A 163 -23.63 5.17 17.81
N TYR A 164 -22.67 4.89 16.92
CA TYR A 164 -22.61 3.63 16.18
C TYR A 164 -21.17 3.19 15.89
N ILE A 165 -20.97 1.87 15.80
CA ILE A 165 -19.70 1.27 15.37
C ILE A 165 -19.74 1.09 13.85
N VAL A 166 -18.62 1.31 13.16
CA VAL A 166 -18.48 1.12 11.70
C VAL A 166 -17.66 -0.14 11.40
#